data_AF-A0A353ZXB8-F1
#
_entry.id   AF-A0A353ZXB8-F1
#
_cell.length_a   1.000
_cell.length_b   1.000
_cell.length_c   1.000
_cell.angle_alpha   90.00
_cell.angle_beta   90.00
_cell.angle_gamma   90.00
#
_symmetry.space_group_name_H-M   'P 1'
#
loop_
_entity.id
_entity.type
_entity.pdbx_description
1 polymer ?
#
loop_
_entity_poly.entity_id
_entity_poly.type
_entity_poly.pdbx_seq_one_letter_code
_entity_poly.pdbx_strand_id
1 'polypeptide(L)'
;WQEAIEIAAAAHVNTIKTYGPDRCAGFSPIPAMSMVSHAVGTRFIQLIGGVMTSFYDWYADLPVASPQVFGDQTDVPESGDWWDAQYLMMWGSNVPVTRTPDAHWMAEVRYRGTKVVTVSPDYADNTKFADEWLPAQAGTDAALAMAMGHVMLKEFFVDRDVPFFSDYVRQYTDLPFLVRLVQRDDGSLTPSKFLTAKDLPAEAGAEDAAFRTVLFDKKTGHPAVPNGSIGFRYSGSGEGKWNLDLEGIEPALSLREVSGESAEILLPCFEQADGT
;
A
#
# COMPACT_ATOMS: atom_id res chain seq x y z
N TRP A 1 31.74 -25.09 25.38
CA TRP A 1 30.45 -25.52 24.79
C TRP A 1 29.58 -26.27 25.77
N GLN A 2 30.02 -27.39 26.35
CA GLN A 2 29.17 -28.23 27.21
C GLN A 2 28.47 -27.46 28.35
N GLU A 3 29.24 -26.72 29.16
CA GLU A 3 28.71 -25.93 30.28
C GLU A 3 27.67 -24.88 29.83
N ALA A 4 27.96 -24.14 28.76
CA ALA A 4 27.05 -23.12 28.23
C ALA A 4 25.73 -23.73 27.72
N ILE A 5 25.80 -24.89 27.07
CA ILE A 5 24.61 -25.61 26.58
C ILE A 5 23.77 -26.11 27.76
N GLU A 6 24.40 -26.66 28.80
CA GLU A 6 23.70 -27.13 29.99
C GLU A 6 22.98 -25.98 30.72
N ILE A 7 23.66 -24.84 30.91
CA ILE A 7 23.07 -23.64 31.52
C ILE A 7 21.86 -23.15 30.69
N ALA A 8 22.02 -23.03 29.36
CA ALA A 8 20.96 -22.59 28.49
C ALA A 8 19.76 -23.56 28.53
N ALA A 9 20.00 -24.87 28.43
CA ALA A 9 18.93 -25.86 28.48
C ALA A 9 18.20 -25.85 29.84
N ALA A 10 18.93 -25.78 30.95
CA ALA A 10 18.36 -25.70 32.30
C ALA A 10 17.49 -24.45 32.47
N ALA A 11 17.93 -23.30 31.95
CA ALA A 11 17.16 -22.06 31.97
C ALA A 11 15.84 -22.19 31.17
N HIS A 12 15.88 -22.72 29.94
CA HIS A 12 14.67 -22.93 29.14
C HIS A 12 13.69 -23.89 29.85
N VAL A 13 14.18 -25.03 30.35
CA VAL A 13 13.33 -26.00 31.06
C VAL A 13 12.72 -25.39 32.32
N ASN A 14 13.49 -24.64 33.10
CA ASN A 14 12.99 -23.97 34.30
C ASN A 14 11.93 -22.92 33.97
N THR A 15 12.20 -22.06 32.98
CA THR A 15 11.26 -21.01 32.55
C THR A 15 9.97 -21.60 32.01
N ILE A 16 10.05 -22.60 31.12
CA ILE A 16 8.88 -23.29 30.57
C ILE A 16 8.03 -23.89 31.69
N LYS A 17 8.66 -24.62 32.62
CA LYS A 17 7.96 -25.29 33.73
C LYS A 17 7.30 -24.29 34.69
N THR A 18 7.96 -23.17 34.97
CA THR A 18 7.55 -22.25 36.05
C THR A 18 6.58 -21.18 35.55
N TYR A 19 6.75 -20.70 34.33
CA TYR A 19 6.04 -19.52 33.80
C TYR A 19 5.31 -19.77 32.48
N GLY A 20 5.67 -20.81 31.74
CA GLY A 20 5.13 -21.10 30.41
C GLY A 20 6.16 -20.89 29.29
N PRO A 21 5.98 -21.56 28.14
CA PRO A 21 6.96 -21.55 27.07
C PRO A 21 7.07 -20.20 26.34
N ASP A 22 6.00 -19.40 26.36
CA ASP A 22 5.95 -18.05 25.78
C ASP A 22 6.82 -17.01 26.53
N ARG A 23 7.43 -17.40 27.67
CA ARG A 23 8.48 -16.60 28.35
C ARG A 23 9.88 -16.85 27.79
N CYS A 24 10.02 -17.74 26.81
CA CYS A 24 11.22 -17.88 25.99
C CYS A 24 10.99 -17.18 24.65
N ALA A 25 11.76 -16.13 24.37
CA ALA A 25 11.66 -15.36 23.14
C ALA A 25 12.96 -15.44 22.32
N GLY A 26 12.81 -15.49 21.01
CA GLY A 26 13.90 -15.39 20.04
C GLY A 26 13.73 -14.16 19.14
N PHE A 27 14.82 -13.42 18.94
CA PHE A 27 14.91 -12.34 17.95
C PHE A 27 15.98 -12.71 16.92
N SER A 28 15.57 -12.84 15.66
CA SER A 28 16.47 -13.11 14.53
C SER A 28 15.84 -12.52 13.26
N PRO A 29 16.40 -11.45 12.67
CA PRO A 29 15.76 -10.74 11.56
C PRO A 29 16.13 -11.34 10.20
N ILE A 30 15.53 -10.80 9.14
CA ILE A 30 15.88 -10.98 7.71
C ILE A 30 16.31 -12.41 7.31
N PRO A 31 15.36 -13.36 7.18
CA PRO A 31 15.67 -14.73 6.77
C PRO A 31 16.28 -14.81 5.36
N ALA A 32 15.98 -13.86 4.46
CA ALA A 32 16.44 -13.88 3.07
C ALA A 32 17.97 -13.81 2.93
N MET A 33 18.67 -13.16 3.87
CA MET A 33 20.14 -13.04 3.84
C MET A 33 20.85 -14.37 4.17
N SER A 34 20.23 -15.22 5.01
CA SER A 34 20.79 -16.51 5.42
C SER A 34 19.71 -17.42 6.00
N MET A 35 18.94 -18.08 5.12
CA MET A 35 17.71 -18.80 5.50
C MET A 35 17.92 -19.85 6.57
N VAL A 36 18.97 -20.67 6.45
CA VAL A 36 19.25 -21.76 7.40
C VAL A 36 19.70 -21.20 8.75
N SER A 37 20.57 -20.20 8.77
CA SER A 37 21.05 -19.55 10.01
C SER A 37 19.91 -18.90 10.80
N HIS A 38 18.93 -18.31 10.10
CA HIS A 38 17.70 -17.85 10.73
C HIS A 38 16.86 -19.03 11.25
N ALA A 39 16.64 -20.05 10.41
CA ALA A 39 15.75 -21.17 10.70
C ALA A 39 16.20 -22.02 11.89
N VAL A 40 17.50 -22.17 12.17
CA VAL A 40 17.96 -23.01 13.30
C VAL A 40 17.48 -22.47 14.65
N GLY A 41 17.56 -21.16 14.87
CA GLY A 41 17.08 -20.52 16.10
C GLY A 41 15.56 -20.48 16.15
N THR A 42 14.93 -20.07 15.05
CA THR A 42 13.46 -20.03 14.91
C THR A 42 12.83 -21.39 15.18
N ARG A 43 13.37 -22.46 14.59
CA ARG A 43 12.87 -23.82 14.79
C ARG A 43 13.03 -24.29 16.23
N PHE A 44 14.17 -24.03 16.87
CA PHE A 44 14.38 -24.39 18.27
C PHE A 44 13.36 -23.71 19.19
N ILE A 45 13.22 -22.39 19.08
CA ILE A 45 12.28 -21.60 19.90
C ILE A 45 10.84 -22.04 19.66
N GLN A 46 10.43 -22.27 18.41
CA GLN A 46 9.07 -22.72 18.11
C GLN A 46 8.78 -24.15 18.59
N LEU A 47 9.75 -25.07 18.52
CA LEU A 47 9.57 -26.45 19.00
C LEU A 47 9.36 -26.53 20.51
N ILE A 48 9.95 -25.61 21.27
CA ILE A 48 9.74 -25.52 22.73
C ILE A 48 8.49 -24.70 23.09
N GLY A 49 7.76 -24.16 22.11
CA GLY A 49 6.56 -23.33 22.29
C GLY A 49 6.83 -21.86 22.60
N GLY A 50 8.06 -21.39 22.39
CA GLY A 50 8.46 -20.00 22.59
C GLY A 50 8.05 -19.08 21.44
N VAL A 51 8.27 -17.78 21.63
CA VAL A 51 7.83 -16.72 20.71
C VAL A 51 8.98 -16.23 19.85
N MET A 52 8.78 -16.17 18.54
CA MET A 52 9.64 -15.41 17.64
C MET A 52 9.06 -14.02 17.46
N THR A 53 9.88 -13.00 17.63
CA THR A 53 9.49 -11.60 17.40
C THR A 53 9.59 -11.22 15.93
N SER A 54 8.73 -10.33 15.47
CA SER A 54 8.81 -9.73 14.12
C SER A 54 10.02 -8.79 14.00
N PHE A 55 10.33 -8.36 12.77
CA PHE A 55 11.46 -7.49 12.48
C PHE A 55 11.13 -6.37 11.48
N TYR A 56 10.30 -6.64 10.46
CA TYR A 56 10.12 -5.72 9.34
C TYR A 56 9.31 -4.47 9.73
N ASP A 57 8.27 -4.66 10.52
CA ASP A 57 7.53 -3.63 11.24
C ASP A 57 8.40 -2.91 12.26
N TRP A 58 9.18 -3.65 13.05
CA TRP A 58 10.04 -3.11 14.10
C TRP A 58 11.16 -2.20 13.57
N TYR A 59 11.76 -2.54 12.43
CA TYR A 59 12.78 -1.72 11.78
C TYR A 59 12.20 -0.50 11.04
N ALA A 60 10.88 -0.38 10.98
CA ALA A 60 10.18 0.58 10.13
C ALA A 60 10.52 0.42 8.64
N ASP A 61 10.94 -0.77 8.23
CA ASP A 61 11.14 -1.12 6.82
C ASP A 61 9.81 -1.52 6.16
N LEU A 62 8.83 -2.01 6.93
CA LEU A 62 7.46 -2.25 6.45
C LEU A 62 6.79 -0.91 6.09
N PRO A 63 6.55 -0.63 4.80
CA PRO A 63 5.77 0.54 4.44
C PRO A 63 4.29 0.23 4.71
N VAL A 64 3.75 0.76 5.81
CA VAL A 64 2.35 0.51 6.23
C VAL A 64 1.34 0.83 5.12
N ALA A 65 1.68 1.73 4.20
CA ALA A 65 0.89 2.04 3.02
C ALA A 65 0.72 0.85 2.05
N SER A 66 1.69 -0.05 1.90
CA SER A 66 1.59 -1.20 0.98
C SER A 66 0.46 -2.15 1.36
N PRO A 67 0.35 -2.63 2.62
CA PRO A 67 -0.82 -3.40 3.04
C PRO A 67 -2.14 -2.63 2.95
N GLN A 68 -2.14 -1.31 3.15
CA GLN A 68 -3.34 -0.48 3.05
C GLN A 68 -3.86 -0.35 1.61
N VAL A 69 -2.96 -0.18 0.64
CA VAL A 69 -3.30 0.07 -0.77
C VAL A 69 -3.45 -1.24 -1.55
N PHE A 70 -2.55 -2.19 -1.35
CA PHE A 70 -2.46 -3.41 -2.18
C PHE A 70 -2.82 -4.69 -1.43
N GLY A 71 -2.94 -4.65 -0.10
CA GLY A 71 -3.10 -5.86 0.70
C GLY A 71 -1.86 -6.78 0.70
N ASP A 72 -0.71 -6.24 0.32
CA ASP A 72 0.57 -6.96 0.24
C ASP A 72 1.60 -6.37 1.22
N GLN A 73 2.49 -7.23 1.75
CA GLN A 73 3.53 -6.79 2.68
C GLN A 73 4.48 -5.77 2.04
N THR A 74 5.11 -6.15 0.93
CA THR A 74 6.00 -5.35 0.08
C THR A 74 6.39 -6.21 -1.11
N ASP A 75 6.02 -5.78 -2.30
CA ASP A 75 6.56 -6.27 -3.56
C ASP A 75 6.98 -5.08 -4.41
N VAL A 76 8.15 -5.16 -5.05
CA VAL A 76 8.79 -4.05 -5.76
C VAL A 76 9.50 -4.57 -7.01
N PRO A 77 9.62 -3.76 -8.07
CA PRO A 77 10.40 -4.14 -9.25
C PRO A 77 11.89 -4.34 -8.90
N GLU A 78 12.54 -5.24 -9.62
CA GLU A 78 13.99 -5.44 -9.53
C GLU A 78 14.76 -4.21 -10.04
N SER A 79 16.03 -4.09 -9.67
CA SER A 79 16.87 -2.95 -10.09
C SER A 79 17.12 -2.89 -11.60
N GLY A 80 17.09 -4.04 -12.27
CA GLY A 80 17.18 -4.11 -13.74
C GLY A 80 16.03 -3.38 -14.45
N ASP A 81 14.85 -3.33 -13.84
CA ASP A 81 13.67 -2.63 -14.39
C ASP A 81 13.85 -1.10 -14.40
N TRP A 82 14.77 -0.56 -13.60
CA TRP A 82 15.09 0.88 -13.64
C TRP A 82 15.61 1.30 -15.01
N TRP A 83 16.20 0.37 -15.76
CA TRP A 83 16.68 0.61 -17.12
C TRP A 83 15.55 0.95 -18.11
N ASP A 84 14.32 0.51 -17.85
CA ASP A 84 13.18 0.69 -18.74
C ASP A 84 12.36 1.96 -18.45
N ALA A 85 12.61 2.62 -17.30
CA ALA A 85 12.00 3.89 -16.96
C ALA A 85 12.55 5.05 -17.85
N GLN A 86 11.66 5.93 -18.32
CA GLN A 86 12.03 7.18 -19.01
C GLN A 86 12.10 8.39 -18.07
N TYR A 87 11.57 8.25 -16.86
CA TYR A 87 11.62 9.24 -15.80
C TYR A 87 11.79 8.53 -14.46
N LEU A 88 12.85 8.84 -13.72
CA LEU A 88 13.18 8.22 -12.44
C LEU A 88 13.25 9.29 -11.35
N MET A 89 12.48 9.12 -10.28
CA MET A 89 12.52 10.01 -9.12
C MET A 89 13.06 9.25 -7.90
N MET A 90 14.26 9.61 -7.47
CA MET A 90 14.86 9.12 -6.23
C MET A 90 14.39 9.99 -5.07
N TRP A 91 13.32 9.56 -4.41
CA TRP A 91 12.73 10.29 -3.28
C TRP A 91 13.15 9.64 -1.96
N GLY A 92 13.93 10.35 -1.13
CA GLY A 92 14.39 9.83 0.16
C GLY A 92 15.28 8.59 0.09
N SER A 93 15.82 8.25 -1.08
CA SER A 93 16.63 7.04 -1.31
C SER A 93 18.04 7.37 -1.79
N ASN A 94 19.03 7.22 -0.91
CA ASN A 94 20.43 7.43 -1.25
C ASN A 94 21.04 6.17 -1.91
N VAL A 95 20.69 5.95 -3.18
CA VAL A 95 21.00 4.73 -3.96
C VAL A 95 22.50 4.38 -3.99
N PRO A 96 23.45 5.29 -4.27
CA PRO A 96 24.88 4.94 -4.32
C PRO A 96 25.45 4.40 -3.01
N VAL A 97 24.86 4.80 -1.87
CA VAL A 97 25.32 4.40 -0.53
C VAL A 97 24.59 3.17 -0.01
N THR A 98 23.27 3.10 -0.21
CA THR A 98 22.43 2.05 0.39
C THR A 98 22.17 0.87 -0.55
N ARG A 99 22.32 1.08 -1.87
CA ARG A 99 22.14 0.09 -2.95
C ARG A 99 23.35 0.11 -3.89
N THR A 100 24.56 0.19 -3.33
CA THR A 100 25.81 0.27 -4.11
C THR A 100 25.92 -0.77 -5.24
N PRO A 101 25.56 -2.05 -5.05
CA PRO A 101 25.65 -3.04 -6.11
C PRO A 101 24.74 -2.74 -7.31
N ASP A 102 23.62 -2.06 -7.09
CA ASP A 102 22.59 -1.77 -8.10
C ASP A 102 22.69 -0.33 -8.65
N ALA A 103 23.50 0.52 -8.04
CA ALA A 103 23.56 1.95 -8.36
C ALA A 103 23.97 2.24 -9.81
N HIS A 104 24.64 1.29 -10.48
CA HIS A 104 24.98 1.42 -11.89
C HIS A 104 23.73 1.56 -12.77
N TRP A 105 22.64 0.87 -12.49
CA TRP A 105 21.39 0.99 -13.26
C TRP A 105 20.86 2.42 -13.28
N MET A 106 20.86 3.08 -12.12
CA MET A 106 20.46 4.49 -12.00
C MET A 106 21.40 5.44 -12.75
N ALA A 107 22.71 5.17 -12.73
CA ALA A 107 23.67 6.03 -13.43
C ALA A 107 23.64 5.82 -14.94
N GLU A 108 23.54 4.58 -15.39
CA GLU A 108 23.63 4.18 -16.80
C GLU A 108 22.36 4.50 -17.57
N VAL A 109 21.17 4.40 -16.94
CA VAL A 109 19.89 4.68 -17.62
C VAL A 109 19.84 6.12 -18.16
N ARG A 110 20.56 7.06 -17.54
CA ARG A 110 20.70 8.44 -18.02
C ARG A 110 21.29 8.53 -19.42
N TYR A 111 22.17 7.59 -19.81
CA TYR A 111 22.72 7.52 -21.16
C TYR A 111 21.67 7.11 -22.21
N ARG A 112 20.51 6.57 -21.81
CA ARG A 112 19.34 6.37 -22.67
C ARG A 112 18.44 7.60 -22.78
N GLY A 113 18.77 8.70 -22.13
CA GLY A 113 17.96 9.92 -22.11
C GLY A 113 16.92 9.96 -20.99
N THR A 114 16.95 9.01 -20.05
CA THR A 114 16.07 9.02 -18.87
C THR A 114 16.41 10.18 -17.96
N LYS A 115 15.40 10.99 -17.62
CA LYS A 115 15.53 12.08 -16.66
C LYS A 115 15.54 11.51 -15.24
N VAL A 116 16.52 11.91 -14.44
CA VAL A 116 16.67 11.52 -13.03
C VAL A 116 16.47 12.74 -12.13
N VAL A 117 15.53 12.66 -11.20
CA VAL A 117 15.27 13.71 -10.20
C VAL A 117 15.52 13.16 -8.81
N THR A 118 16.08 14.00 -7.93
CA THR A 118 16.25 13.68 -6.51
C THR A 118 15.39 14.57 -5.63
N VAL A 119 14.76 13.96 -4.63
CA VAL A 119 14.07 14.67 -3.56
C VAL A 119 14.72 14.28 -2.24
N SER A 120 15.45 15.21 -1.65
CA SER A 120 16.20 15.02 -0.40
C SER A 120 16.45 16.38 0.28
N PRO A 121 16.34 16.49 1.61
CA PRO A 121 16.54 17.76 2.31
C PRO A 121 17.98 18.27 2.21
N ASP A 122 18.95 17.36 2.15
CA ASP A 122 20.36 17.62 1.99
C ASP A 122 20.87 17.24 0.59
N TYR A 123 22.07 17.73 0.24
CA TYR A 123 22.76 17.37 -0.98
C TYR A 123 23.41 15.99 -0.83
N ALA A 124 22.59 14.95 -0.94
CA ALA A 124 22.98 13.56 -0.74
C ALA A 124 23.86 13.01 -1.89
N ASP A 125 24.49 11.86 -1.69
CA ASP A 125 25.40 11.26 -2.68
C ASP A 125 24.73 10.93 -4.01
N ASN A 126 23.43 10.61 -4.01
CA ASN A 126 22.65 10.38 -5.21
C ASN A 126 22.40 11.66 -6.03
N THR A 127 22.37 12.84 -5.38
CA THR A 127 22.08 14.14 -6.01
C THR A 127 23.08 14.49 -7.10
N LYS A 128 24.36 14.11 -6.95
CA LYS A 128 25.39 14.34 -7.98
C LYS A 128 25.15 13.59 -9.30
N PHE A 129 24.27 12.59 -9.28
CA PHE A 129 23.88 11.82 -10.46
C PHE A 129 22.53 12.27 -11.04
N ALA A 130 21.81 13.17 -10.38
CA ALA A 130 20.51 13.65 -10.83
C ALA A 130 20.63 14.83 -11.80
N ASP A 131 19.62 15.00 -12.64
CA ASP A 131 19.48 16.17 -13.51
C ASP A 131 18.85 17.35 -12.76
N GLU A 132 17.99 17.07 -11.77
CA GLU A 132 17.38 18.06 -10.88
C GLU A 132 17.39 17.59 -9.41
N TRP A 133 17.51 18.57 -8.51
CA TRP A 133 17.43 18.37 -7.06
C TRP A 133 16.32 19.23 -6.48
N LEU A 134 15.42 18.59 -5.73
CA LEU A 134 14.35 19.22 -4.98
C LEU A 134 14.64 19.10 -3.47
N PRO A 135 15.12 20.19 -2.83
CA PRO A 135 15.44 20.21 -1.41
C PRO A 135 14.17 20.38 -0.55
N ALA A 136 13.28 19.38 -0.56
CA ALA A 136 12.10 19.39 0.28
C ALA A 136 12.49 19.35 1.77
N GLN A 137 11.79 20.12 2.61
CA GLN A 137 12.03 20.09 4.05
C GLN A 137 11.71 18.69 4.58
N ALA A 138 12.62 18.13 5.39
CA ALA A 138 12.48 16.77 5.91
C ALA A 138 11.13 16.59 6.62
N GLY A 139 10.38 15.55 6.22
CA GLY A 139 9.07 15.22 6.77
C GLY A 139 7.89 15.98 6.15
N THR A 140 8.14 16.85 5.17
CA THR A 140 7.08 17.59 4.43
C THR A 140 6.80 17.02 3.05
N ASP A 141 7.41 15.88 2.72
CA ASP A 141 7.34 15.21 1.42
C ASP A 141 5.90 14.92 0.97
N ALA A 142 5.01 14.59 1.92
CA ALA A 142 3.60 14.36 1.64
C ALA A 142 2.90 15.61 1.08
N ALA A 143 3.25 16.82 1.54
CA ALA A 143 2.69 18.06 0.99
C ALA A 143 3.12 18.28 -0.47
N LEU A 144 4.39 17.99 -0.79
CA LEU A 144 4.89 18.03 -2.16
C LEU A 144 4.18 16.98 -3.04
N ALA A 145 4.02 15.75 -2.55
CA ALA A 145 3.31 14.69 -3.28
C ALA A 145 1.84 15.05 -3.53
N MET A 146 1.14 15.63 -2.54
CA MET A 146 -0.25 16.11 -2.70
C MET A 146 -0.35 17.24 -3.73
N ALA A 147 0.60 18.18 -3.75
CA ALA A 147 0.64 19.24 -4.75
C ALA A 147 0.92 18.70 -6.16
N MET A 148 1.82 17.73 -6.31
CA MET A 148 2.06 17.03 -7.57
C MET A 148 0.79 16.29 -8.05
N GLY A 149 0.13 15.56 -7.14
CA GLY A 149 -1.12 14.86 -7.42
C GLY A 149 -2.23 15.82 -7.85
N HIS A 150 -2.34 17.00 -7.23
CA HIS A 150 -3.29 18.04 -7.64
C HIS A 150 -3.09 18.45 -9.11
N VAL A 151 -1.86 18.73 -9.52
CA VAL A 151 -1.55 19.13 -10.89
C VAL A 151 -1.86 17.98 -11.86
N MET A 152 -1.47 16.75 -11.53
CA MET A 152 -1.76 15.57 -12.35
C MET A 152 -3.26 15.35 -12.54
N LEU A 153 -4.05 15.41 -11.46
CA LEU A 153 -5.51 15.25 -11.52
C LEU A 153 -6.17 16.38 -12.32
N LYS A 154 -5.77 17.63 -12.05
CA LYS A 154 -6.32 18.78 -12.76
C LYS A 154 -6.02 18.72 -14.25
N GLU A 155 -4.77 18.55 -14.64
CA GLU A 155 -4.37 18.65 -16.05
C GLU A 155 -4.73 17.41 -16.87
N PHE A 156 -4.73 16.21 -16.26
CA PHE A 156 -4.85 14.94 -16.99
C PHE A 156 -6.15 14.16 -16.74
N PHE A 157 -7.04 14.67 -15.89
CA PHE A 157 -8.38 14.10 -15.69
C PHE A 157 -9.48 15.15 -15.81
N VAL A 158 -9.22 16.42 -15.47
CA VAL A 158 -10.24 17.50 -15.51
C VAL A 158 -10.13 18.35 -16.76
N ASP A 159 -9.00 19.03 -16.96
CA ASP A 159 -8.79 19.96 -18.07
C ASP A 159 -8.64 19.20 -19.40
N ARG A 160 -8.01 18.02 -19.35
CA ARG A 160 -7.88 17.09 -20.46
C ARG A 160 -7.94 15.66 -19.93
N ASP A 161 -8.85 14.85 -20.43
CA ASP A 161 -8.85 13.41 -20.17
C ASP A 161 -7.73 12.72 -20.98
N VAL A 162 -6.82 12.02 -20.29
CA VAL A 162 -5.79 11.18 -20.89
C VAL A 162 -6.25 9.72 -20.81
N PRO A 163 -6.63 9.07 -21.94
CA PRO A 163 -7.30 7.77 -21.92
C PRO A 163 -6.54 6.68 -21.16
N PHE A 164 -5.22 6.61 -21.32
CA PHE A 164 -4.40 5.63 -20.57
C PHE A 164 -4.56 5.78 -19.05
N PHE A 165 -4.63 7.02 -18.53
CA PHE A 165 -4.78 7.27 -17.11
C PHE A 165 -6.19 6.97 -16.62
N SER A 166 -7.22 7.45 -17.34
CA SER A 166 -8.61 7.23 -16.95
C SER A 166 -9.01 5.75 -17.06
N ASP A 167 -8.56 5.04 -18.09
CA ASP A 167 -8.80 3.60 -18.22
C ASP A 167 -8.09 2.80 -17.12
N TYR A 168 -6.84 3.15 -16.81
CA TYR A 168 -6.10 2.49 -15.73
C TYR A 168 -6.82 2.63 -14.39
N VAL A 169 -7.17 3.86 -13.99
CA VAL A 169 -7.80 4.05 -12.67
C VAL A 169 -9.22 3.49 -12.61
N ARG A 170 -9.94 3.46 -13.73
CA ARG A 170 -11.28 2.87 -13.80
C ARG A 170 -11.27 1.36 -13.53
N GLN A 171 -10.22 0.66 -13.96
CA GLN A 171 -10.13 -0.79 -13.84
C GLN A 171 -9.33 -1.26 -12.62
N TYR A 172 -8.23 -0.58 -12.29
CA TYR A 172 -7.23 -1.08 -11.34
C TYR A 172 -7.19 -0.36 -10.00
N THR A 173 -8.12 0.58 -9.75
CA THR A 173 -8.21 1.30 -8.47
C THR A 173 -9.62 1.26 -7.90
N ASP A 174 -9.75 1.70 -6.65
CA ASP A 174 -11.01 1.86 -5.97
C ASP A 174 -11.67 3.25 -6.19
N LEU A 175 -11.10 4.12 -7.03
CA LEU A 175 -11.68 5.42 -7.36
C LEU A 175 -13.15 5.39 -7.84
N PRO A 176 -13.63 4.42 -8.64
CA PRO A 176 -15.04 4.42 -9.07
C PRO A 176 -16.04 3.92 -8.00
N PHE A 177 -15.57 3.45 -6.84
CA PHE A 177 -16.45 2.85 -5.85
C PHE A 177 -17.19 3.89 -5.00
N LEU A 178 -18.43 3.56 -4.66
CA LEU A 178 -19.32 4.46 -3.94
C LEU A 178 -19.03 4.46 -2.44
N VAL A 179 -18.90 5.65 -1.87
CA VAL A 179 -18.72 5.86 -0.42
C VAL A 179 -20.00 6.45 0.17
N ARG A 180 -20.42 5.92 1.32
CA ARG A 180 -21.57 6.44 2.05
C ARG A 180 -21.23 7.77 2.71
N LEU A 181 -22.14 8.74 2.60
CA LEU A 181 -22.09 9.98 3.35
C LEU A 181 -22.99 9.87 4.59
N VAL A 182 -22.48 10.32 5.75
CA VAL A 182 -23.21 10.31 7.02
C VAL A 182 -23.24 11.70 7.64
N GLN A 183 -24.42 12.10 8.12
CA GLN A 183 -24.60 13.36 8.83
C GLN A 183 -24.18 13.19 10.28
N ARG A 184 -23.35 14.11 10.79
CA ARG A 184 -22.93 14.20 12.18
C ARG A 184 -23.94 14.99 13.02
N ASP A 185 -23.81 14.92 14.33
CA ASP A 185 -24.69 15.60 15.28
C ASP A 185 -24.68 17.14 15.11
N ASP A 186 -23.57 17.70 14.62
CA ASP A 186 -23.42 19.13 14.30
C ASP A 186 -24.01 19.54 12.94
N GLY A 187 -24.60 18.59 12.21
CA GLY A 187 -25.21 18.80 10.90
C GLY A 187 -24.25 18.66 9.72
N SER A 188 -22.94 18.49 9.95
CA SER A 188 -21.96 18.31 8.87
C SER A 188 -22.09 16.92 8.21
N LEU A 189 -21.77 16.84 6.92
CA LEU A 189 -21.78 15.59 6.16
C LEU A 189 -20.34 15.10 5.98
N THR A 190 -20.09 13.82 6.29
CA THR A 190 -18.74 13.24 6.18
C THR A 190 -18.73 11.89 5.48
N PRO A 191 -17.63 11.55 4.78
CA PRO A 191 -17.48 10.22 4.20
C PRO A 191 -17.39 9.16 5.32
N SER A 192 -17.97 8.00 5.05
CA SER A 192 -17.98 6.83 5.92
C SER A 192 -17.42 5.63 5.17
N LYS A 193 -18.02 4.45 5.33
CA LYS A 193 -17.60 3.23 4.65
C LYS A 193 -18.07 3.20 3.19
N PHE A 194 -17.42 2.35 2.38
CA PHE A 194 -17.94 1.97 1.07
C PHE A 194 -19.38 1.44 1.17
N LEU A 195 -20.17 1.73 0.14
CA LEU A 195 -21.43 1.05 -0.13
C LEU A 195 -21.11 -0.38 -0.55
N THR A 196 -21.86 -1.36 -0.03
CA THR A 196 -21.67 -2.77 -0.39
C THR A 196 -22.95 -3.39 -0.92
N ALA A 197 -22.84 -4.58 -1.52
CA ALA A 197 -23.98 -5.33 -2.05
C ALA A 197 -25.09 -5.56 -1.01
N LYS A 198 -24.71 -5.66 0.28
CA LYS A 198 -25.65 -5.75 1.41
C LYS A 198 -26.64 -4.58 1.49
N ASP A 199 -26.23 -3.42 1.00
CA ASP A 199 -27.04 -2.19 1.00
C ASP A 199 -27.98 -2.09 -0.22
N LEU A 200 -27.81 -2.95 -1.23
CA LEU A 200 -28.66 -2.99 -2.41
C LEU A 200 -29.75 -4.05 -2.23
N PRO A 201 -31.05 -3.70 -2.29
CA PRO A 201 -32.13 -4.66 -2.05
C PRO A 201 -32.08 -5.92 -2.92
N ALA A 202 -31.62 -5.80 -4.18
CA ALA A 202 -31.48 -6.91 -5.11
C ALA A 202 -30.31 -7.86 -4.77
N GLU A 203 -29.26 -7.35 -4.14
CA GLU A 203 -28.01 -8.10 -3.88
C GLU A 203 -27.83 -8.44 -2.39
N ALA A 204 -28.70 -7.96 -1.50
CA ALA A 204 -28.55 -8.08 -0.06
C ALA A 204 -28.52 -9.53 0.45
N GLY A 205 -29.11 -10.46 -0.32
CA GLY A 205 -29.12 -11.90 -0.03
C GLY A 205 -27.91 -12.67 -0.56
N ALA A 206 -26.98 -12.02 -1.27
CA ALA A 206 -25.79 -12.68 -1.78
C ALA A 206 -24.84 -13.10 -0.65
N GLU A 207 -24.14 -14.21 -0.84
CA GLU A 207 -23.07 -14.66 0.05
C GLU A 207 -21.99 -13.56 0.17
N ASP A 208 -21.52 -13.30 1.39
CA ASP A 208 -20.53 -12.25 1.67
C ASP A 208 -20.85 -10.87 1.08
N ALA A 209 -22.14 -10.53 0.91
CA ALA A 209 -22.58 -9.23 0.37
C ALA A 209 -22.05 -8.00 1.14
N ALA A 210 -21.69 -8.15 2.42
CA ALA A 210 -21.05 -7.11 3.22
C ALA A 210 -19.60 -6.79 2.79
N PHE A 211 -18.99 -7.65 1.96
CA PHE A 211 -17.61 -7.57 1.51
C PHE A 211 -17.49 -7.38 -0.01
N ARG A 212 -18.61 -7.07 -0.67
CA ARG A 212 -18.68 -6.80 -2.10
C ARG A 212 -19.00 -5.33 -2.33
N THR A 213 -17.99 -4.54 -2.67
CA THR A 213 -18.11 -3.09 -2.87
C THR A 213 -18.89 -2.75 -4.14
N VAL A 214 -19.55 -1.59 -4.17
CA VAL A 214 -20.45 -1.17 -5.26
C VAL A 214 -19.85 0.02 -5.99
N LEU A 215 -20.00 0.05 -7.32
CA LEU A 215 -19.71 1.20 -8.17
C LEU A 215 -20.94 1.59 -8.99
N PHE A 216 -20.88 2.70 -9.73
CA PHE A 216 -21.97 3.12 -10.62
C PHE A 216 -21.66 2.76 -12.07
N ASP A 217 -22.51 1.94 -12.69
CA ASP A 217 -22.37 1.59 -14.11
C ASP A 217 -23.10 2.61 -14.98
N LYS A 218 -22.35 3.44 -15.71
CA LYS A 218 -22.97 4.48 -16.55
C LYS A 218 -23.64 3.93 -17.80
N LYS A 219 -23.33 2.69 -18.20
CA LYS A 219 -23.97 2.04 -19.35
C LYS A 219 -25.41 1.64 -19.04
N THR A 220 -25.66 1.13 -17.84
CA THR A 220 -27.00 0.75 -17.38
C THR A 220 -27.72 1.86 -16.61
N GLY A 221 -26.97 2.84 -16.07
CA GLY A 221 -27.51 3.92 -15.26
C GLY A 221 -27.87 3.48 -13.83
N HIS A 222 -27.29 2.37 -13.36
CA HIS A 222 -27.59 1.76 -12.07
C HIS A 222 -26.33 1.38 -11.29
N PRO A 223 -26.40 1.30 -9.95
CA PRO A 223 -25.33 0.70 -9.15
C PRO A 223 -25.09 -0.77 -9.53
N ALA A 224 -23.82 -1.18 -9.56
CA ALA A 224 -23.41 -2.53 -9.91
C ALA A 224 -22.34 -3.05 -8.94
N VAL A 225 -22.31 -4.38 -8.76
CA VAL A 225 -21.28 -5.08 -7.98
C VAL A 225 -20.30 -5.72 -8.97
N PRO A 226 -19.09 -5.16 -9.17
CA PRO A 226 -18.10 -5.76 -10.06
C PRO A 226 -17.47 -6.99 -9.42
N ASN A 227 -16.81 -7.81 -10.24
CA ASN A 227 -15.90 -8.86 -9.78
C ASN A 227 -14.75 -8.30 -8.93
N GLY A 228 -14.00 -9.18 -8.25
CA GLY A 228 -12.69 -8.86 -7.67
C GLY A 228 -12.68 -8.41 -6.20
N SER A 229 -13.79 -7.91 -5.67
CA SER A 229 -13.88 -7.57 -4.25
C SER A 229 -13.70 -8.81 -3.34
N ILE A 230 -13.24 -8.61 -2.10
CA ILE A 230 -12.83 -9.70 -1.20
C ILE A 230 -13.96 -10.69 -0.88
N GLY A 231 -15.22 -10.24 -0.96
CA GLY A 231 -16.40 -11.10 -0.83
C GLY A 231 -16.60 -12.11 -1.96
N PHE A 232 -15.76 -12.10 -3.00
CA PHE A 232 -15.69 -13.18 -4.01
C PHE A 232 -14.54 -14.16 -3.78
N ARG A 233 -13.58 -13.83 -2.91
CA ARG A 233 -12.33 -14.61 -2.76
C ARG A 233 -12.54 -15.97 -2.10
N TYR A 234 -13.45 -16.05 -1.14
CA TYR A 234 -13.63 -17.24 -0.28
C TYR A 234 -15.03 -17.87 -0.39
N SER A 235 -16.01 -17.09 -0.85
CA SER A 235 -17.41 -17.52 -1.02
C SER A 235 -17.54 -18.58 -2.13
N GLY A 236 -18.40 -19.57 -1.94
CA GLY A 236 -18.67 -20.57 -2.99
C GLY A 236 -19.26 -19.94 -4.26
N SER A 237 -20.14 -18.95 -4.10
CA SER A 237 -20.72 -18.18 -5.22
C SER A 237 -19.73 -17.25 -5.95
N GLY A 238 -18.51 -17.10 -5.41
CA GLY A 238 -17.45 -16.26 -5.97
C GLY A 238 -16.38 -17.01 -6.75
N GLU A 239 -16.49 -18.33 -6.87
CA GLU A 239 -15.58 -19.12 -7.70
C GLU A 239 -15.55 -18.57 -9.13
N GLY A 240 -14.34 -18.29 -9.63
CA GLY A 240 -14.12 -17.66 -10.94
C GLY A 240 -14.36 -16.15 -11.01
N LYS A 241 -14.85 -15.50 -9.95
CA LYS A 241 -15.20 -14.06 -9.91
C LYS A 241 -14.24 -13.18 -9.11
N TRP A 242 -13.25 -13.77 -8.45
CA TRP A 242 -12.18 -13.01 -7.79
C TRP A 242 -11.08 -12.65 -8.80
N ASN A 243 -11.40 -11.71 -9.69
CA ASN A 243 -10.54 -11.21 -10.76
C ASN A 243 -10.89 -9.73 -11.06
N LEU A 244 -10.08 -9.05 -11.88
CA LEU A 244 -10.27 -7.63 -12.24
C LEU A 244 -10.96 -7.44 -13.60
N ASP A 245 -11.68 -8.45 -14.09
CA ASP A 245 -12.53 -8.34 -15.28
C ASP A 245 -13.85 -7.67 -14.90
N LEU A 246 -14.16 -6.55 -15.57
CA LEU A 246 -15.38 -5.79 -15.35
C LEU A 246 -16.61 -6.43 -16.01
N GLU A 247 -16.45 -7.49 -16.81
CA GLU A 247 -17.55 -8.18 -17.51
C GLU A 247 -18.49 -7.25 -18.30
N GLY A 248 -17.92 -6.17 -18.86
CA GLY A 248 -18.64 -5.19 -19.67
C GLY A 248 -19.40 -4.11 -18.88
N ILE A 249 -19.21 -4.05 -17.55
CA ILE A 249 -19.56 -2.90 -16.71
C ILE A 249 -18.68 -1.71 -17.13
N GLU A 250 -19.27 -0.53 -17.21
CA GLU A 250 -18.54 0.70 -17.51
C GLU A 250 -18.61 1.65 -16.30
N PRO A 251 -17.63 1.62 -15.38
CA PRO A 251 -17.68 2.44 -14.18
C PRO A 251 -17.63 3.93 -14.49
N ALA A 252 -18.52 4.72 -13.88
CA ALA A 252 -18.39 6.17 -13.80
C ALA A 252 -17.25 6.50 -12.83
N LEU A 253 -16.30 7.36 -13.26
CA LEU A 253 -15.23 7.84 -12.38
C LEU A 253 -15.72 9.02 -11.53
N SER A 254 -16.67 9.78 -12.04
CA SER A 254 -17.34 10.85 -11.30
C SER A 254 -18.85 10.68 -11.36
N LEU A 255 -19.53 10.86 -10.22
CA LEU A 255 -20.99 10.95 -10.19
C LEU A 255 -21.52 12.16 -10.98
N ARG A 256 -20.68 13.17 -11.30
CA ARG A 256 -21.06 14.27 -12.20
C ARG A 256 -21.37 13.81 -13.63
N GLU A 257 -20.87 12.65 -14.03
CA GLU A 257 -21.17 12.06 -15.34
C GLU A 257 -22.64 11.58 -15.43
N VAL A 258 -23.27 11.32 -14.28
CA VAL A 258 -24.58 10.64 -14.19
C VAL A 258 -25.61 11.40 -13.33
N SER A 259 -25.19 12.40 -12.55
CA SER A 259 -26.04 13.22 -11.69
C SER A 259 -25.55 14.67 -11.61
N GLY A 260 -26.49 15.61 -11.50
CA GLY A 260 -26.21 17.03 -11.26
C GLY A 260 -26.28 17.45 -9.78
N GLU A 261 -26.62 16.52 -8.88
CA GLU A 261 -26.73 16.81 -7.45
C GLU A 261 -25.36 17.03 -6.81
N SER A 262 -25.33 17.85 -5.76
CA SER A 262 -24.11 18.12 -5.00
C SER A 262 -24.43 18.28 -3.52
N ALA A 263 -23.48 17.90 -2.69
CA ALA A 263 -23.51 18.09 -1.24
C ALA A 263 -22.13 18.57 -0.77
N GLU A 264 -22.12 19.45 0.22
CA GLU A 264 -20.88 19.86 0.88
C GLU A 264 -20.44 18.75 1.84
N ILE A 265 -19.17 18.35 1.75
CA ILE A 265 -18.56 17.34 2.62
C ILE A 265 -17.44 17.96 3.43
N LEU A 266 -17.40 17.64 4.73
CA LEU A 266 -16.32 18.04 5.61
C LEU A 266 -15.19 17.00 5.55
N LEU A 267 -13.98 17.46 5.24
CA LEU A 267 -12.76 16.65 5.24
C LEU A 267 -11.81 17.13 6.34
N PRO A 268 -11.10 16.22 7.04
CA PRO A 268 -10.07 16.62 7.98
C PRO A 268 -8.90 17.29 7.25
N CYS A 269 -8.32 18.32 7.87
CA CYS A 269 -7.15 19.03 7.39
C CYS A 269 -6.20 19.23 8.58
N PHE A 270 -4.90 18.97 8.37
CA PHE A 270 -3.86 19.09 9.38
C PHE A 270 -2.70 19.88 8.76
N GLU A 271 -2.85 21.19 8.73
CA GLU A 271 -1.93 22.09 8.02
C GLU A 271 -0.98 22.84 8.96
N GLN A 272 -1.25 22.80 10.28
CA GLN A 272 -0.39 23.42 11.27
C GLN A 272 0.78 22.51 11.63
N ALA A 273 1.89 23.12 12.07
CA ALA A 273 3.12 22.41 12.41
C ALA A 273 2.98 21.45 13.61
N ASP A 274 1.96 21.64 14.44
CA ASP A 274 1.62 20.76 15.57
C ASP A 274 0.66 19.62 15.19
N GLY A 275 0.30 19.51 13.91
CA GLY A 275 -0.62 18.50 13.40
C GLY A 275 -2.09 18.82 13.65
N THR A 276 -2.42 20.09 13.93
CA THR A 276 -3.81 20.59 13.97
C THR A 276 -4.30 21.17 12.65
#